data_AF-A0A970BI26-F1
#
_entry.id   AF-A0A970BI26-F1
#
_cell.length_a   1.000
_cell.length_b   1.000
_cell.length_c   1.000
_cell.angle_alpha   90.00
_cell.angle_beta   90.00
_cell.angle_gamma   90.00
#
_symmetry.space_group_name_H-M   'P 1'
#
loop_
_entity.id
_entity.type
_entity.pdbx_description
1 polymer ?
#
loop_
_entity_poly.entity_id
_entity_poly.type
_entity_poly.pdbx_seq_one_letter_code
_entity_poly.pdbx_strand_id
1 'polypeptide(L)'
;MKNIKILITLIALVAMVTGCMNEEIEGFTNQDEAKTESSSVITMITDRTDGIINLSIDAPESKRSQLWIDLNGDGVRAEDGSEDISVLNSYQDYSLATGLKTITVYGDITYLASASNELTTIDVSRNPYLTTMKAPLNKLT
;
A
#
# COMPACT_ATOMS: atom_id res chain seq x y z
N MET A 1 24.34 35.33 4.47
CA MET A 1 25.31 34.60 3.63
C MET A 1 24.62 34.20 2.34
N LYS A 2 25.36 34.29 1.23
CA LYS A 2 24.89 34.45 -0.17
C LYS A 2 24.03 33.31 -0.72
N ASN A 3 23.02 33.72 -1.47
CA ASN A 3 22.21 32.96 -2.43
C ASN A 3 23.09 32.31 -3.50
N ILE A 4 22.89 31.02 -3.78
CA ILE A 4 23.42 30.38 -5.00
C ILE A 4 22.27 30.30 -6.01
N LYS A 5 22.34 31.18 -7.01
CA LYS A 5 21.55 31.10 -8.24
C LYS A 5 22.23 30.07 -9.14
N ILE A 6 21.58 28.93 -9.38
CA ILE A 6 22.07 27.93 -10.32
C ILE A 6 21.79 28.46 -11.74
N LEU A 7 22.87 28.78 -12.45
CA LEU A 7 22.88 29.28 -13.82
C LEU A 7 22.79 28.07 -14.76
N ILE A 8 21.63 27.84 -15.38
CA ILE A 8 21.46 26.82 -16.42
C ILE A 8 21.99 27.40 -17.73
N THR A 9 23.22 27.06 -18.09
CA THR A 9 23.79 27.36 -19.42
C THR A 9 23.27 26.37 -20.45
N LEU A 10 22.50 26.90 -21.39
CA LEU A 10 21.98 26.24 -22.58
C LEU A 10 23.14 25.89 -23.54
N ILE A 11 23.32 24.60 -23.86
CA ILE A 11 24.14 24.16 -25.00
C ILE A 11 23.19 23.46 -25.97
N ALA A 12 22.70 24.23 -26.94
CA ALA A 12 22.05 23.67 -28.12
C ALA A 12 23.14 23.35 -29.15
N LEU A 13 23.34 22.06 -29.44
CA LEU A 13 24.07 21.62 -30.63
C LEU A 13 23.18 20.65 -31.40
N VAL A 14 22.73 21.12 -32.56
CA VAL A 14 21.85 20.41 -33.48
C VAL A 14 22.67 19.49 -34.38
N ALA A 15 22.22 18.25 -34.58
CA ALA A 15 22.64 17.42 -35.71
C ALA A 15 21.41 16.72 -36.33
N MET A 16 21.43 16.64 -37.66
CA MET A 16 20.29 16.41 -38.53
C MET A 16 19.81 14.94 -38.57
N VAL A 17 18.53 14.79 -38.93
CA VAL A 17 17.77 13.54 -39.10
C VAL A 17 18.33 12.65 -40.21
N THR A 18 18.50 11.35 -39.96
CA THR A 18 18.18 10.24 -40.90
C THR A 18 18.21 8.87 -40.18
N GLY A 19 17.17 8.04 -40.38
CA GLY A 19 17.27 6.57 -40.47
C GLY A 19 17.11 5.74 -39.18
N CYS A 20 16.43 4.59 -39.30
CA CYS A 20 16.03 3.67 -38.21
C CYS A 20 17.12 2.67 -37.71
N MET A 21 17.00 2.30 -36.42
CA MET A 21 17.46 1.11 -35.64
C MET A 21 18.95 0.95 -35.17
N ASN A 22 19.08 0.80 -33.83
CA ASN A 22 20.10 0.19 -32.91
C ASN A 22 21.61 0.55 -33.08
N GLU A 23 22.45 0.74 -32.05
CA GLU A 23 22.61 0.09 -30.73
C GLU A 23 23.37 0.98 -29.69
N GLU A 24 23.11 0.69 -28.40
CA GLU A 24 23.93 0.82 -27.17
C GLU A 24 24.64 2.12 -26.79
N ILE A 25 24.08 2.78 -25.76
CA ILE A 25 24.88 3.46 -24.72
C ILE A 25 24.51 2.84 -23.38
N GLU A 26 25.48 2.13 -22.80
CA GLU A 26 25.43 1.60 -21.45
C GLU A 26 25.44 2.72 -20.40
N GLY A 27 24.65 2.48 -19.34
CA GLY A 27 25.09 2.78 -17.98
C GLY A 27 25.02 4.23 -17.51
N PHE A 28 23.83 4.65 -17.06
CA PHE A 28 23.62 5.06 -15.66
C PHE A 28 22.10 5.25 -15.43
N THR A 29 21.35 4.15 -15.37
CA THR A 29 20.05 4.19 -14.70
C THR A 29 20.34 4.26 -13.21
N ASN A 30 20.44 5.47 -12.66
CA ASN A 30 20.00 5.65 -11.29
C ASN A 30 18.53 5.28 -11.32
N GLN A 31 18.26 4.04 -10.93
CA GLN A 31 16.94 3.55 -10.65
C GLN A 31 16.47 4.32 -9.41
N ASP A 32 16.06 5.56 -9.63
CA ASP A 32 14.97 6.10 -8.82
C ASP A 32 13.81 5.15 -9.11
N GLU A 33 13.68 4.12 -8.29
CA GLU A 33 12.43 3.41 -8.14
C GLU A 33 11.43 4.50 -7.75
N ALA A 34 10.74 5.04 -8.75
CA ALA A 34 9.56 5.84 -8.52
C ALA A 34 8.70 5.00 -7.58
N LYS A 35 8.61 5.44 -6.31
CA LYS A 35 7.77 4.87 -5.26
C LYS A 35 6.33 4.96 -5.79
N THR A 36 5.97 4.00 -6.61
CA THR A 36 4.65 3.90 -7.19
C THR A 36 3.79 3.46 -6.03
N GLU A 37 3.04 4.41 -5.49
CA GLU A 37 2.07 4.14 -4.45
C GLU A 37 1.13 3.05 -4.96
N SER A 38 1.06 1.95 -4.20
CA SER A 38 0.20 0.83 -4.55
C SER A 38 -1.27 1.25 -4.48
N SER A 39 -2.03 0.94 -5.53
CA SER A 39 -3.49 1.07 -5.52
C SER A 39 -4.19 -0.19 -4.99
N SER A 40 -3.42 -1.19 -4.53
CA SER A 40 -3.94 -2.45 -4.03
C SER A 40 -4.70 -2.23 -2.72
N VAL A 41 -5.87 -2.86 -2.61
CA VAL A 41 -6.68 -2.81 -1.38
C VAL A 41 -7.34 -4.15 -1.11
N ILE A 42 -7.57 -4.42 0.17
CA ILE A 42 -8.47 -5.45 0.66
C ILE A 42 -9.56 -4.76 1.47
N THR A 43 -10.82 -5.07 1.18
CA THR A 43 -11.96 -4.54 1.93
C THR A 43 -12.62 -5.64 2.74
N MET A 44 -12.98 -5.34 3.98
CA MET A 44 -13.67 -6.26 4.88
C MET A 44 -14.89 -5.56 5.48
N ILE A 45 -15.98 -6.31 5.69
CA ILE A 45 -17.16 -5.83 6.40
C ILE A 45 -17.36 -6.71 7.63
N THR A 46 -17.48 -6.09 8.81
CA THR A 46 -17.67 -6.78 10.10
C THR A 46 -19.02 -6.47 10.71
N ASP A 47 -19.59 -7.42 11.45
CA ASP A 47 -20.74 -7.16 12.32
C ASP A 47 -20.34 -6.68 13.73
N ARG A 48 -19.06 -6.78 14.11
CA ARG A 48 -18.60 -6.52 15.50
C ARG A 48 -19.03 -5.16 16.01
N THR A 49 -19.57 -5.14 17.22
CA THR A 49 -20.13 -3.93 17.84
C THR A 49 -19.17 -3.28 18.83
N ASP A 50 -18.09 -3.97 19.21
CA ASP A 50 -17.04 -3.44 20.08
C ASP A 50 -16.02 -2.54 19.36
N GLY A 51 -16.09 -2.48 18.02
CA GLY A 51 -15.20 -1.66 17.22
C GLY A 51 -13.75 -2.16 17.19
N ILE A 52 -13.49 -3.42 17.55
CA ILE A 52 -12.14 -3.99 17.54
C ILE A 52 -12.09 -5.12 16.52
N ILE A 53 -11.08 -5.12 15.66
CA ILE A 53 -10.77 -6.23 14.76
C ILE A 53 -9.34 -6.72 15.00
N ASN A 54 -9.12 -8.03 14.88
CA ASN A 54 -7.83 -8.68 15.10
C ASN A 54 -7.27 -9.19 13.77
N LEU A 55 -6.22 -8.55 13.25
CA LEU A 55 -5.65 -8.86 11.94
C LEU A 55 -4.17 -9.21 12.03
N SER A 56 -3.71 -10.08 11.13
CA SER A 56 -2.29 -10.31 10.87
C SER A 56 -2.02 -10.11 9.40
N ILE A 57 -1.13 -9.17 9.08
CA ILE A 57 -0.87 -8.70 7.72
C ILE A 57 0.63 -8.80 7.46
N ASP A 58 1.01 -9.20 6.25
CA ASP A 58 2.39 -9.09 5.77
C ASP A 58 2.44 -8.83 4.26
N ALA A 59 3.56 -8.25 3.83
CA ALA A 59 3.90 -7.92 2.46
C ALA A 59 5.42 -8.10 2.24
N PRO A 60 5.89 -8.15 0.98
CA PRO A 60 7.31 -8.14 0.67
C PRO A 60 8.01 -6.93 1.29
N GLU A 61 9.27 -7.08 1.68
CA GLU A 61 10.01 -6.06 2.44
C GLU A 61 9.96 -4.65 1.81
N SER A 62 10.16 -4.59 0.49
CA SER A 62 10.11 -3.33 -0.29
C SER A 62 8.74 -2.65 -0.34
N LYS A 63 7.67 -3.33 0.09
CA LYS A 63 6.29 -2.85 0.05
C LYS A 63 5.71 -2.53 1.42
N ARG A 64 6.36 -2.95 2.51
CA ARG A 64 5.85 -2.81 3.89
C ARG A 64 5.59 -1.35 4.30
N SER A 65 6.39 -0.41 3.83
CA SER A 65 6.19 1.03 4.12
C SER A 65 4.93 1.64 3.49
N GLN A 66 4.33 0.93 2.54
CA GLN A 66 3.09 1.34 1.86
C GLN A 66 1.83 0.79 2.56
N LEU A 67 1.98 -0.10 3.55
CA LEU A 67 0.87 -0.71 4.26
C LEU A 67 0.25 0.26 5.27
N TRP A 68 -1.06 0.38 5.21
CA TRP A 68 -1.86 1.09 6.22
C TRP A 68 -3.30 0.57 6.23
N ILE A 69 -4.01 0.85 7.31
CA ILE A 69 -5.40 0.47 7.51
C ILE A 69 -6.22 1.72 7.78
N ASP A 70 -7.30 1.90 7.02
CA ASP A 70 -8.24 3.00 7.21
C ASP A 70 -9.13 2.71 8.41
N LEU A 71 -8.79 3.30 9.55
CA LEU A 71 -9.43 3.05 10.85
C LEU A 71 -10.60 4.00 11.10
N ASN A 72 -10.66 5.12 10.38
CA ASN A 72 -11.68 6.14 10.55
C ASN A 72 -12.69 6.20 9.37
N GLY A 73 -12.42 5.52 8.27
CA GLY A 73 -13.26 5.44 7.08
C GLY A 73 -13.19 6.65 6.15
N ASP A 74 -12.17 7.51 6.28
CA ASP A 74 -12.02 8.71 5.45
C ASP A 74 -11.24 8.48 4.15
N GLY A 75 -10.61 7.30 4.00
CA GLY A 75 -9.82 6.93 2.84
C GLY A 75 -8.50 7.70 2.71
N VAL A 76 -8.02 8.35 3.78
CA VAL A 76 -6.80 9.15 3.82
C VAL A 76 -5.90 8.64 4.94
N ARG A 77 -4.72 8.14 4.58
CA ARG A 77 -3.71 7.71 5.55
C ARG A 77 -3.35 8.85 6.51
N ALA A 78 -3.53 8.61 7.81
CA ALA A 78 -3.20 9.57 8.85
C ALA A 78 -1.70 9.96 8.85
N GLU A 79 -1.41 11.26 8.89
CA GLU A 79 -0.03 11.79 8.88
C GLU A 79 0.75 11.49 10.18
N ASP A 80 0.04 11.23 11.28
CA ASP A 80 0.63 10.89 12.57
C ASP A 80 1.05 9.41 12.68
N GLY A 81 0.79 8.61 11.64
CA GLY A 81 1.12 7.19 11.58
C GLY A 81 0.21 6.30 12.41
N SER A 82 -0.90 6.81 12.95
CA SER A 82 -1.87 6.01 13.73
C SER A 82 -2.52 4.87 12.94
N GLU A 83 -2.49 4.96 11.61
CA GLU A 83 -3.01 3.97 10.67
C GLU A 83 -1.93 3.05 10.06
N ASP A 84 -0.67 3.24 10.46
CA ASP A 84 0.44 2.46 9.93
C ASP A 84 0.47 1.04 10.50
N ILE A 85 0.76 0.07 9.64
CA ILE A 85 0.97 -1.32 10.07
C ILE A 85 2.44 -1.52 10.41
N SER A 86 2.76 -1.44 11.71
CA SER A 86 4.15 -1.55 12.21
C SER A 86 4.54 -2.97 12.67
N VAL A 87 3.57 -3.82 13.00
CA VAL A 87 3.81 -5.23 13.36
C VAL A 87 3.25 -6.14 12.28
N LEU A 88 4.12 -6.98 11.74
CA LEU A 88 3.83 -7.82 10.59
C LEU A 88 3.84 -9.30 10.99
N ASN A 89 3.04 -10.10 10.28
CA ASN A 89 2.95 -11.55 10.48
C ASN A 89 2.67 -11.97 11.95
N SER A 90 2.00 -11.09 12.70
CA SER A 90 1.46 -11.34 14.03
C SER A 90 0.06 -10.74 14.11
N TYR A 91 -0.82 -11.33 14.91
CA TYR A 91 -2.14 -10.77 15.15
C TYR A 91 -2.04 -9.50 16.00
N GLN A 92 -2.77 -8.47 15.59
CA GLN A 92 -2.88 -7.18 16.27
C GLN A 92 -4.34 -6.73 16.32
N ASP A 93 -4.72 -6.14 17.44
CA ASP A 93 -6.01 -5.48 17.60
C ASP A 93 -5.95 -4.07 17.00
N TYR A 94 -6.92 -3.76 16.17
CA TYR A 94 -7.14 -2.43 15.59
C TYR A 94 -8.48 -1.90 16.05
N SER A 95 -8.48 -0.68 16.57
CA SER A 95 -9.69 0.02 17.01
C SER A 95 -10.24 0.86 15.86
N LEU A 96 -11.49 0.62 15.51
CA LEU A 96 -12.23 1.33 14.47
C LEU A 96 -12.93 2.55 15.07
N ALA A 97 -13.13 3.59 14.26
CA ALA A 97 -14.01 4.69 14.61
C ALA A 97 -15.43 4.20 14.94
N THR A 98 -16.12 4.92 15.81
CA THR A 98 -17.45 4.52 16.29
C THR A 98 -18.43 4.33 15.14
N GLY A 99 -19.01 3.13 15.04
CA GLY A 99 -20.00 2.79 14.01
C GLY A 99 -19.41 2.41 12.65
N LEU A 100 -18.09 2.45 12.47
CA LEU A 100 -17.44 2.00 11.24
C LEU A 100 -17.56 0.47 11.13
N LYS A 101 -18.02 0.01 9.97
CA LYS A 101 -18.21 -1.44 9.68
C LYS A 101 -17.40 -1.92 8.48
N THR A 102 -17.01 -0.99 7.61
CA THR A 102 -16.18 -1.27 6.44
C THR A 102 -14.75 -0.92 6.80
N ILE A 103 -13.85 -1.87 6.63
CA ILE A 103 -12.41 -1.72 6.87
C ILE A 103 -11.70 -1.85 5.53
N THR A 104 -10.83 -0.90 5.22
CA THR A 104 -9.99 -0.96 4.02
C THR A 104 -8.53 -1.03 4.43
N VAL A 105 -7.83 -2.07 3.96
CA VAL A 105 -6.39 -2.22 4.14
C VAL A 105 -5.71 -1.96 2.81
N TYR A 106 -4.73 -1.07 2.80
CA TYR A 106 -4.04 -0.62 1.60
C TYR A 106 -2.64 -1.23 1.48
N GLY A 107 -2.22 -1.46 0.24
CA GLY A 107 -0.88 -1.89 -0.14
C GLY A 107 -0.81 -3.32 -0.71
N ASP A 108 0.37 -3.69 -1.18
CA ASP A 108 0.65 -4.96 -1.87
C ASP A 108 0.78 -6.13 -0.87
N ILE A 109 -0.30 -6.41 -0.15
CA ILE A 109 -0.41 -7.47 0.85
C ILE A 109 -0.21 -8.85 0.21
N THR A 110 0.64 -9.69 0.78
CA THR A 110 0.81 -11.08 0.35
C THR A 110 0.21 -12.09 1.32
N TYR A 111 0.01 -11.69 2.58
CA TYR A 111 -0.54 -12.50 3.65
C TYR A 111 -1.60 -11.72 4.42
N LEU A 112 -2.77 -12.33 4.59
CA LEU A 112 -3.84 -11.84 5.46
C LEU A 112 -4.38 -12.96 6.34
N ALA A 113 -4.37 -12.77 7.65
CA ALA A 113 -5.17 -13.55 8.57
C ALA A 113 -6.13 -12.65 9.36
N SER A 114 -7.38 -13.07 9.46
CA SER A 114 -8.50 -12.27 9.99
C SER A 114 -9.49 -13.12 10.78
N ALA A 115 -8.98 -14.06 11.58
CA ALA A 115 -9.81 -14.98 12.34
C ALA A 115 -10.72 -14.29 13.37
N SER A 116 -11.92 -14.84 13.60
CA SER A 116 -12.81 -14.44 14.70
C SER A 116 -13.24 -12.97 14.71
N ASN A 117 -13.42 -12.38 13.53
CA ASN A 117 -13.77 -10.96 13.37
C ASN A 117 -15.24 -10.72 13.02
N GLU A 118 -16.09 -11.75 13.08
CA GLU A 118 -17.48 -11.69 12.60
C GLU A 118 -17.62 -11.05 11.21
N LEU A 119 -16.64 -11.29 10.33
CA LEU A 119 -16.68 -10.74 8.97
C LEU A 119 -17.83 -11.35 8.20
N THR A 120 -18.65 -10.50 7.58
CA THR A 120 -19.73 -10.89 6.65
C THR A 120 -19.28 -10.80 5.20
N THR A 121 -18.23 -10.02 4.92
CA THR A 121 -17.66 -9.89 3.59
C THR A 121 -16.14 -9.70 3.68
N ILE A 122 -15.43 -10.29 2.73
CA ILE A 122 -14.02 -10.01 2.45
C ILE A 122 -13.83 -9.96 0.93
N ASP A 123 -13.38 -8.81 0.44
CA ASP A 123 -13.07 -8.58 -0.97
C ASP A 123 -11.57 -8.37 -1.14
N VAL A 124 -10.94 -9.32 -1.82
CA VAL A 124 -9.50 -9.33 -2.15
C VAL A 124 -9.26 -9.12 -3.65
N SER A 125 -10.30 -8.87 -4.44
CA SER A 125 -10.22 -8.76 -5.91
C SER A 125 -9.29 -7.65 -6.38
N ARG A 126 -9.10 -6.63 -5.53
CA ARG A 126 -8.22 -5.49 -5.75
C ARG A 126 -6.83 -5.63 -5.13
N ASN A 127 -6.47 -6.81 -4.65
CA ASN A 127 -5.12 -7.13 -4.21
C ASN A 127 -4.64 -8.40 -4.94
N PRO A 128 -4.06 -8.25 -6.15
CA PRO A 128 -3.64 -9.40 -6.96
C PRO A 128 -2.39 -10.11 -6.40
N TYR A 129 -1.76 -9.55 -5.36
CA TYR A 129 -0.55 -10.08 -4.74
C TYR A 129 -0.83 -11.04 -3.59
N LEU A 130 -2.08 -11.16 -3.13
CA LEU A 130 -2.44 -12.02 -2.01
C LEU A 130 -2.20 -13.48 -2.38
N THR A 131 -1.29 -14.12 -1.65
CA THR A 131 -0.96 -15.55 -1.84
C THR A 131 -1.52 -16.43 -0.73
N THR A 132 -1.73 -15.85 0.44
CA THR A 132 -2.23 -16.57 1.62
C THR A 132 -3.33 -15.77 2.30
N MET A 133 -4.50 -16.39 2.44
CA MET A 133 -5.61 -15.84 3.21
C MET A 133 -6.11 -16.86 4.24
N LYS A 134 -6.26 -16.43 5.49
CA LYS A 134 -6.79 -17.24 6.60
C LYS A 134 -7.89 -16.46 7.33
N ALA A 135 -9.15 -16.77 7.07
CA ALA A 135 -10.29 -16.09 7.69
C ALA A 135 -11.25 -17.03 8.45
N PRO A 136 -10.75 -17.97 9.30
CA PRO A 136 -11.64 -18.89 10.01
C PRO A 136 -12.50 -18.16 11.05
N LEU A 137 -13.61 -18.78 11.45
CA LEU A 137 -14.48 -18.27 12.53
C LEU A 137 -15.08 -16.88 12.22
N ASN A 138 -15.41 -16.63 10.95
CA ASN A 138 -16.17 -15.47 10.50
C ASN A 138 -17.58 -15.90 10.05
N LYS A 139 -18.39 -14.94 9.62
CA LYS A 139 -19.75 -15.13 9.09
C LYS A 139 -19.79 -15.02 7.55
N LEU A 140 -18.70 -15.42 6.89
CA LEU A 140 -18.57 -15.38 5.44
C LEU A 140 -19.49 -16.44 4.80
N THR A 141 -20.15 -16.09 3.70
CA THR A 141 -21.05 -16.99 2.93
C THR A 141 -20.61 -17.08 1.48
#